data_AF-A0A3N1ZUA3-F1
#
_entry.id   AF-A0A3N1ZUA3-F1
#
_cell.length_a   1.000
_cell.length_b   1.000
_cell.length_c   1.000
_cell.angle_alpha   90.00
_cell.angle_beta   90.00
_cell.angle_gamma   90.00
#
_symmetry.space_group_name_H-M   'P 1'
#
loop_
_entity.id
_entity.type
_entity.pdbx_description
1 polymer ?
#
loop_
_entity_poly.entity_id
_entity_poly.type
_entity_poly.pdbx_seq_one_letter_code
_entity_poly.pdbx_strand_id
1 'polypeptide(L)'
;MRRSRPGERGSGTALTGAMALLLCAAMLLGVWIAGWIGSVHRARAAADLAALAGAQAHVRSAEACPAASTVARANDATLVRCHIEGDRRDFQVVVAVRSQLTPAVAGAERWVVEEAIAGSLPREQP
;
A
#
# COMPACT_ATOMS: atom_id res chain seq x y z
N MET A 1 66.23 -16.34 12.50
CA MET A 1 64.87 -16.71 12.06
C MET A 1 64.04 -15.45 11.88
N ARG A 2 63.70 -15.08 10.64
CA ARG A 2 62.89 -13.88 10.33
C ARG A 2 61.46 -14.35 10.04
N ARG A 3 60.50 -14.01 10.92
CA ARG A 3 59.07 -14.28 10.69
C ARG A 3 58.54 -13.27 9.67
N SER A 4 58.28 -13.72 8.45
CA SER A 4 57.44 -12.99 7.50
C SER A 4 56.01 -13.00 8.06
N ARG A 5 55.39 -11.83 8.26
CA ARG A 5 53.95 -11.71 8.55
C ARG A 5 53.20 -11.67 7.21
N PRO A 6 52.44 -12.72 6.83
CA PRO A 6 51.49 -12.61 5.74
C PRO A 6 50.20 -12.02 6.32
N GLY A 7 49.84 -10.78 5.98
CA GLY A 7 48.55 -10.24 6.47
C GLY A 7 48.11 -8.89 5.93
N GLU A 8 49.02 -8.00 5.53
CA GLU A 8 48.62 -6.60 5.28
C GLU A 8 47.93 -6.38 3.92
N ARG A 9 48.18 -7.23 2.92
CA ARG A 9 47.51 -7.14 1.60
C ARG A 9 46.07 -7.64 1.59
N GLY A 10 45.67 -8.45 2.59
CA GLY A 10 44.30 -8.94 2.73
C GLY A 10 43.38 -7.99 3.50
N SER A 11 43.93 -7.16 4.39
CA SER A 11 43.15 -6.26 5.26
C SER A 11 42.42 -5.18 4.46
N GLY A 12 43.13 -4.51 3.52
CA GLY A 12 42.53 -3.45 2.70
C GLY A 12 41.38 -3.95 1.82
N THR A 13 41.58 -5.08 1.14
CA THR A 13 40.56 -5.70 0.28
C THR A 13 39.39 -6.26 1.08
N ALA A 14 39.66 -6.82 2.27
CA ALA A 14 38.61 -7.31 3.17
C ALA A 14 37.75 -6.15 3.70
N LEU A 15 38.36 -5.03 4.06
CA LEU A 15 37.62 -3.85 4.53
C LEU A 15 36.76 -3.24 3.42
N THR A 16 37.31 -3.10 2.21
CA THR A 16 36.54 -2.62 1.05
C THR A 16 35.43 -3.59 0.66
N GLY A 17 35.67 -4.90 0.73
CA GLY A 17 34.66 -5.92 0.47
C GLY A 17 33.53 -5.86 1.50
N ALA A 18 33.86 -5.75 2.79
CA ALA A 18 32.88 -5.60 3.86
C ALA A 18 32.04 -4.32 3.70
N MET A 19 32.68 -3.19 3.38
CA MET A 19 31.98 -1.94 3.12
C MET A 19 31.04 -2.05 1.90
N ALA A 20 31.51 -2.65 0.80
CA ALA A 20 30.68 -2.88 -0.38
C ALA A 20 29.46 -3.77 -0.05
N LEU A 21 29.66 -4.84 0.71
CA LEU A 21 28.58 -5.70 1.18
C LEU A 21 27.57 -4.95 2.07
N LEU A 22 28.04 -4.10 2.98
CA LEU A 22 27.19 -3.26 3.82
C LEU A 22 26.35 -2.28 3.00
N LEU A 23 26.96 -1.62 2.01
CA LEU A 23 26.25 -0.70 1.11
C LEU A 23 25.20 -1.43 0.27
N CYS A 24 25.55 -2.61 -0.29
CA CYS A 24 24.61 -3.45 -1.01
C CYS A 24 23.44 -3.87 -0.11
N ALA A 25 23.72 -4.31 1.12
CA ALA A 25 22.69 -4.70 2.09
C ALA A 25 21.77 -3.52 2.44
N ALA A 26 22.33 -2.32 2.67
CA ALA A 26 21.56 -1.12 2.94
C ALA A 26 20.67 -0.72 1.75
N MET A 27 21.18 -0.82 0.52
CA MET A 27 20.40 -0.51 -0.68
C MET A 27 19.24 -1.50 -0.89
N LEU A 28 19.50 -2.80 -0.70
CA LEU A 28 18.47 -3.84 -0.77
C LEU A 28 17.40 -3.65 0.29
N LEU A 29 17.80 -3.31 1.53
CA LEU A 29 16.87 -2.99 2.60
C LEU A 29 16.03 -1.75 2.25
N GLY A 30 16.63 -0.71 1.69
CA GLY A 30 15.93 0.50 1.25
C GLY A 30 14.88 0.20 0.18
N VAL A 31 15.22 -0.59 -0.84
CA VAL A 31 14.27 -1.04 -1.88
C VAL A 31 13.13 -1.83 -1.27
N TRP A 32 13.43 -2.71 -0.31
CA TRP A 32 12.43 -3.53 0.35
C TRP A 32 11.41 -2.70 1.16
N ILE A 33 11.91 -1.73 1.95
CA ILE A 33 11.06 -0.79 2.71
C ILE A 33 10.22 0.08 1.77
N ALA A 34 10.84 0.61 0.70
CA ALA A 34 10.13 1.43 -0.28
C ALA A 34 9.00 0.64 -0.97
N GLY A 35 9.25 -0.63 -1.30
CA GLY A 35 8.22 -1.53 -1.82
C GLY A 35 7.04 -1.67 -0.86
N TRP A 36 7.34 -1.91 0.43
CA TRP A 36 6.33 -2.06 1.48
C TRP A 36 5.45 -0.82 1.60
N ILE A 37 6.06 0.35 1.77
CA ILE A 37 5.34 1.63 1.89
C ILE A 37 4.52 1.92 0.63
N GLY A 38 5.09 1.64 -0.56
CA GLY A 38 4.38 1.78 -1.83
C GLY A 38 3.15 0.90 -1.94
N SER A 39 3.13 -0.28 -1.31
CA SER A 39 1.94 -1.14 -1.30
C SER A 39 0.79 -0.58 -0.45
N VAL A 40 1.12 0.05 0.69
CA VAL A 40 0.13 0.73 1.55
C VAL A 40 -0.50 1.92 0.80
N HIS A 41 0.33 2.75 0.16
CA HIS A 41 -0.19 3.88 -0.62
C HIS A 41 -1.11 3.44 -1.76
N ARG A 42 -0.77 2.33 -2.43
CA ARG A 42 -1.64 1.76 -3.47
C ARG A 42 -2.96 1.25 -2.91
N ALA A 43 -2.96 0.62 -1.74
CA ALA A 43 -4.19 0.19 -1.08
C ALA A 43 -5.13 1.36 -0.78
N ARG A 44 -4.57 2.46 -0.26
CA ARG A 44 -5.34 3.68 0.04
C ARG A 44 -5.89 4.34 -1.22
N ALA A 45 -5.05 4.49 -2.24
CA ALA A 45 -5.48 5.03 -3.53
C ALA A 45 -6.58 4.18 -4.19
N ALA A 46 -6.50 2.85 -4.08
CA ALA A 46 -7.54 1.95 -4.58
C ALA A 46 -8.87 2.17 -3.87
N ALA A 47 -8.86 2.38 -2.54
CA ALA A 47 -10.06 2.69 -1.76
C ALA A 47 -10.69 4.01 -2.21
N ASP A 48 -9.88 5.07 -2.33
CA ASP A 48 -10.33 6.41 -2.73
C ASP A 48 -10.95 6.41 -4.14
N LEU A 49 -10.28 5.75 -5.10
CA LEU A 49 -10.79 5.63 -6.47
C LEU A 49 -12.09 4.81 -6.53
N ALA A 50 -12.19 3.73 -5.74
CA ALA A 50 -13.41 2.92 -5.67
C ALA A 50 -14.58 3.71 -5.04
N ALA A 51 -14.33 4.49 -3.99
CA ALA A 51 -15.33 5.38 -3.38
C ALA A 51 -15.81 6.44 -4.38
N LEU A 52 -14.89 7.12 -5.07
CA LEU A 52 -15.21 8.10 -6.11
C LEU A 52 -16.00 7.47 -7.26
N ALA A 53 -15.64 6.27 -7.70
CA ALA A 53 -16.36 5.56 -8.75
C ALA A 53 -17.79 5.22 -8.33
N GLY A 54 -17.98 4.78 -7.08
CA GLY A 54 -19.30 4.55 -6.50
C GLY A 54 -20.13 5.84 -6.44
N ALA A 55 -19.56 6.94 -5.94
CA ALA A 55 -20.23 8.24 -5.89
C ALA A 55 -20.62 8.75 -7.28
N GLN A 56 -19.71 8.64 -8.25
CA GLN A 56 -19.95 9.02 -9.64
C GLN A 56 -21.05 8.18 -10.30
N ALA A 57 -21.11 6.88 -10.02
CA ALA A 57 -22.20 6.03 -10.47
C ALA A 57 -23.54 6.43 -9.85
N HIS A 58 -23.54 6.72 -8.54
CA HIS A 58 -24.75 7.16 -7.83
C HIS A 58 -25.32 8.46 -8.42
N VAL A 59 -24.48 9.46 -8.70
CA VAL A 59 -24.87 10.72 -9.35
C VAL A 59 -25.49 10.48 -10.73
N ARG A 60 -25.00 9.49 -11.47
CA ARG A 60 -25.54 9.07 -12.77
C ARG A 60 -26.76 8.16 -12.66
N SER A 61 -27.34 7.99 -11.48
CA SER A 61 -28.46 7.07 -11.21
C SER A 61 -28.14 5.62 -11.58
N ALA A 62 -26.87 5.22 -11.47
CA ALA A 62 -26.39 3.85 -11.65
C ALA A 62 -26.01 3.22 -10.30
N GLU A 63 -25.85 1.89 -10.30
CA GLU A 63 -25.49 1.12 -9.10
C GLU A 63 -24.06 1.44 -8.61
N ALA A 64 -23.94 2.01 -7.40
CA ALA A 64 -22.67 2.47 -6.86
C ALA A 64 -21.69 1.33 -6.52
N CYS A 65 -22.16 0.28 -5.85
CA CYS A 65 -21.30 -0.80 -5.36
C CYS A 65 -20.70 -1.67 -6.47
N PRO A 66 -21.43 -2.02 -7.54
CA PRO A 66 -20.83 -2.67 -8.72
C PRO A 66 -19.74 -1.80 -9.38
N ALA A 67 -19.95 -0.49 -9.48
CA ALA A 67 -18.94 0.42 -10.03
C ALA A 67 -17.69 0.49 -9.14
N ALA A 68 -17.87 0.64 -7.83
CA ALA A 68 -16.78 0.61 -6.84
C ALA A 68 -16.00 -0.71 -6.89
N SER A 69 -16.70 -1.86 -6.99
CA SER A 69 -16.09 -3.18 -7.12
C SER A 69 -15.23 -3.31 -8.38
N THR A 70 -15.71 -2.79 -9.51
CA THR A 70 -14.98 -2.81 -10.79
C THR A 70 -13.67 -2.03 -10.67
N VAL A 71 -13.71 -0.84 -10.07
CA VAL A 71 -12.52 -0.01 -9.87
C VAL A 71 -11.58 -0.59 -8.82
N ALA A 72 -12.09 -1.16 -7.73
CA ALA A 72 -11.25 -1.84 -6.74
C ALA A 72 -10.44 -2.97 -7.40
N ARG A 73 -11.11 -3.83 -8.19
CA ARG A 73 -10.46 -4.95 -8.90
C ARG A 73 -9.44 -4.48 -9.93
N ALA A 74 -9.69 -3.37 -10.60
CA ALA A 74 -8.73 -2.78 -11.54
C ALA A 74 -7.46 -2.24 -10.84
N ASN A 75 -7.50 -2.04 -9.52
CA ASN A 75 -6.38 -1.56 -8.69
C ASN A 75 -5.85 -2.64 -7.73
N ASP A 76 -5.97 -3.93 -8.11
CA ASP A 76 -5.50 -5.08 -7.32
C ASP A 76 -6.09 -5.15 -5.90
N ALA A 77 -7.27 -4.58 -5.70
CA ALA A 77 -8.00 -4.58 -4.44
C ALA A 77 -9.33 -5.34 -4.57
N THR A 78 -9.79 -5.91 -3.46
CA THR A 78 -11.08 -6.61 -3.39
C THR A 78 -12.03 -5.82 -2.51
N LEU A 79 -13.23 -5.53 -3.02
CA LEU A 79 -14.27 -4.89 -2.24
C LEU A 79 -14.72 -5.81 -1.10
N VAL A 80 -14.68 -5.33 0.15
CA VAL A 80 -15.14 -6.10 1.32
C VAL A 80 -16.38 -5.48 1.97
N ARG A 81 -16.60 -4.18 1.79
CA ARG A 81 -17.82 -3.48 2.21
C ARG A 81 -18.12 -2.35 1.24
N CYS A 82 -19.38 -2.18 0.91
CA CYS A 82 -19.87 -1.01 0.21
C CYS A 82 -21.30 -0.73 0.64
N HIS A 83 -21.55 0.51 1.02
CA HIS A 83 -22.89 0.98 1.30
C HIS A 83 -23.00 2.48 1.00
N ILE A 84 -24.23 2.92 0.78
CA ILE A 84 -24.57 4.32 0.50
C ILE A 84 -25.41 4.77 1.69
N GLU A 85 -25.09 5.94 2.22
CA GLU A 85 -25.88 6.61 3.25
C GLU A 85 -26.40 7.93 2.69
N GLY A 86 -27.55 8.37 3.21
CA GLY A 86 -28.17 9.63 2.83
C GLY A 86 -29.13 9.56 1.63
N ASP A 87 -29.45 10.73 1.11
CA ASP A 87 -30.40 10.96 0.03
C ASP A 87 -29.71 11.42 -1.26
N ARG A 88 -30.45 11.54 -2.37
CA ARG A 88 -29.87 11.89 -3.69
C ARG A 88 -29.04 13.18 -3.73
N ARG A 89 -29.27 14.15 -2.83
CA ARG A 89 -28.53 15.42 -2.78
C ARG A 89 -27.39 15.38 -1.76
N ASP A 90 -27.66 14.81 -0.59
CA ASP A 90 -26.70 14.66 0.50
C ASP A 90 -26.48 13.17 0.72
N PHE A 91 -25.47 12.62 0.05
CA PHE A 91 -25.08 11.22 0.17
C PHE A 91 -23.60 11.08 0.48
N GLN A 92 -23.24 9.91 1.01
CA GLN A 92 -21.88 9.43 1.04
C GLN A 92 -21.85 7.95 0.68
N VAL A 93 -20.86 7.58 -0.13
CA VAL A 93 -20.56 6.20 -0.47
C VAL A 93 -19.38 5.78 0.37
N VAL A 94 -19.60 4.82 1.25
CA VAL A 94 -18.56 4.23 2.11
C VAL A 94 -18.10 2.95 1.45
N VAL A 95 -16.80 2.84 1.23
CA VAL A 95 -16.17 1.72 0.52
C VAL A 95 -15.00 1.24 1.34
N ALA A 96 -15.00 -0.04 1.71
CA ALA A 96 -13.83 -0.70 2.27
C ALA A 96 -13.29 -1.72 1.29
N VAL A 97 -11.99 -1.63 1.02
CA VAL A 97 -11.27 -2.55 0.13
C VAL A 97 -10.17 -3.27 0.89
N ARG A 98 -9.89 -4.49 0.47
CA ARG A 98 -8.77 -5.30 0.95
C ARG A 98 -7.70 -5.38 -0.14
N SER A 99 -6.46 -5.08 0.22
CA SER A 99 -5.30 -5.14 -0.67
C SER A 99 -4.19 -6.02 -0.07
N GLN A 100 -3.33 -6.59 -0.93
CA GLN A 100 -2.14 -7.34 -0.51
C GLN A 100 -0.98 -6.41 -0.24
N LEU A 101 -0.35 -6.56 0.93
CA LEU A 101 0.89 -5.86 1.25
C LEU A 101 2.08 -6.60 0.63
N THR A 102 2.90 -5.87 -0.14
CA THR A 102 4.05 -6.42 -0.84
C THR A 102 5.25 -5.49 -0.67
N PRO A 103 6.46 -6.03 -0.37
CA PRO A 103 6.83 -7.44 -0.21
C PRO A 103 6.41 -8.02 1.15
N ALA A 104 5.98 -9.29 1.21
CA ALA A 104 5.52 -9.88 2.48
C ALA A 104 6.60 -9.85 3.58
N VAL A 105 6.28 -9.25 4.74
CA VAL A 105 7.11 -9.29 5.95
C VAL A 105 6.78 -10.54 6.74
N ALA A 106 7.80 -11.30 7.16
CA ALA A 106 7.60 -12.47 8.02
C ALA A 106 6.97 -12.06 9.36
N GLY A 107 5.82 -12.63 9.70
CA GLY A 107 5.09 -12.33 10.95
C GLY A 107 4.13 -11.14 10.89
N ALA A 108 4.07 -10.40 9.77
CA ALA A 108 3.07 -9.36 9.56
C ALA A 108 1.82 -9.89 8.83
N GLU A 109 0.69 -9.21 9.02
CA GLU A 109 -0.51 -9.46 8.24
C GLU A 109 -0.28 -9.15 6.75
N ARG A 110 -0.75 -10.05 5.88
CA ARG A 110 -0.55 -9.93 4.43
C ARG A 110 -1.59 -9.05 3.73
N TRP A 111 -2.56 -8.56 4.48
CA TRP A 111 -3.71 -7.84 3.96
C TRP A 111 -3.95 -6.61 4.80
N VAL A 112 -4.23 -5.50 4.13
CA VAL A 112 -4.71 -4.28 4.77
C VAL A 112 -6.14 -4.04 4.30
N VAL A 113 -7.01 -3.62 5.21
CA VAL A 113 -8.35 -3.13 4.89
C VAL A 113 -8.33 -1.63 5.05
N GLU A 114 -8.56 -0.91 3.96
CA GLU A 114 -8.64 0.54 3.94
C GLU A 114 -10.08 0.95 3.61
N GLU A 115 -10.61 1.89 4.39
CA GLU A 115 -11.93 2.45 4.18
C GLU A 115 -11.81 3.88 3.64
N ALA A 116 -12.58 4.17 2.61
CA ALA A 116 -12.68 5.48 1.97
C ALA A 116 -14.15 5.89 1.83
N ILE A 117 -14.39 7.19 1.90
CA ILE A 117 -15.72 7.78 1.84
C ILE A 117 -15.73 8.85 0.76
N ALA A 118 -16.73 8.83 -0.12
CA ALA A 118 -16.94 9.85 -1.14
C ALA A 118 -18.36 10.40 -1.08
N GLY A 119 -18.49 11.71 -0.92
CA GLY A 119 -19.78 12.40 -0.82
C GLY A 119 -19.72 13.60 0.12
N SER A 120 -20.87 14.16 0.43
CA SER A 120 -21.00 15.41 1.21
C SER A 120 -22.03 15.32 2.32
N LEU A 121 -22.36 14.12 2.79
CA LEU A 121 -23.20 13.99 3.98
C LEU A 121 -22.61 14.80 5.14
N PRO A 122 -23.36 15.73 5.75
CA PRO A 122 -22.94 16.41 6.95
C PRO A 122 -22.62 15.36 8.01
N ARG A 123 -21.41 15.37 8.56
CA ARG A 123 -21.12 14.52 9.72
C ARG A 123 -21.96 15.02 10.89
N GLU A 124 -22.99 14.28 11.25
CA GLU A 124 -23.63 14.39 12.56
C GLU A 124 -22.59 13.96 13.61
N GLN A 125 -21.88 14.93 14.17
CA GLN A 125 -20.94 14.70 15.28
C GLN A 125 -21.76 14.55 16.57
N PRO A 126 -21.61 13.45 17.34
CA PRO A 126 -22.25 13.29 18.64
C PRO A 126 -21.67 14.24 19.69
#